data_AF-S6W617-F1
#
_entry.id   AF-S6W617-F1
#
_cell.length_a   1.000
_cell.length_b   1.000
_cell.length_c   1.000
_cell.angle_alpha   90.00
_cell.angle_beta   90.00
_cell.angle_gamma   90.00
#
_symmetry.space_group_name_H-M   'P 1'
#
loop_
_entity.id
_entity.type
_entity.pdbx_description
1 polymer ?
#
loop_
_entity_poly.entity_id
_entity_poly.type
_entity_poly.pdbx_seq_one_letter_code
_entity_poly.pdbx_strand_id
1 'polypeptide(L)' 'QVPSQGSVGYLTHMAHVGIALLGVGQVSYRGHIVAAEQALKEEGLAPVTLGAKDGLCLVNGTPCMTGLSCLAI' A
#
# COMPACT_ATOMS: atom_id res chain seq x y z
N GLN A 1 -4.11 1.63 -5.43
CA GLN A 1 -4.66 0.38 -6.00
C GLN A 1 -3.50 -0.56 -6.19
N VAL A 2 -3.72 -1.86 -6.00
CA VAL A 2 -2.65 -2.85 -6.09
C VAL A 2 -2.95 -3.75 -7.30
N PRO A 3 -2.07 -3.80 -8.32
CA PRO A 3 -2.28 -4.68 -9.47
C PRO A 3 -2.13 -6.15 -9.05
N SER A 4 -2.97 -7.03 -9.58
CA SER A 4 -2.95 -8.47 -9.26
C SER A 4 -1.75 -9.22 -9.85
N GLN A 5 -1.06 -8.62 -10.82
CA GLN A 5 0.11 -9.19 -11.51
C GLN A 5 1.27 -8.18 -11.44
N GLY A 6 2.50 -8.68 -11.38
CA GLY A 6 3.71 -7.85 -11.21
C GLY A 6 4.99 -8.68 -11.34
N SER A 7 6.13 -8.15 -10.91
CA SER A 7 7.45 -8.80 -10.98
C SER A 7 7.53 -10.02 -10.03
N VAL A 8 8.45 -10.09 -9.08
CA VAL A 8 8.35 -11.08 -7.99
C VAL A 8 7.10 -10.70 -7.19
N GLY A 9 6.01 -11.45 -7.35
CA GLY A 9 4.62 -10.99 -7.13
C GLY A 9 4.36 -10.22 -5.84
N TYR A 10 5.07 -10.48 -4.74
CA TYR A 10 4.89 -9.78 -3.46
C TYR A 10 5.45 -8.35 -3.43
N LEU A 11 6.55 -8.07 -4.14
CA LEU A 11 7.29 -6.81 -4.02
C LEU A 11 6.49 -5.65 -4.62
N THR A 12 5.89 -5.90 -5.77
CA THR A 12 5.00 -4.95 -6.45
C THR A 12 3.78 -4.64 -5.59
N HIS A 13 3.20 -5.64 -4.91
CA HIS A 13 2.02 -5.41 -4.07
C HIS A 13 2.34 -4.47 -2.90
N MET A 14 3.43 -4.75 -2.19
CA MET A 14 3.82 -3.96 -1.03
C MET A 14 4.29 -2.56 -1.40
N ALA A 15 4.94 -2.38 -2.56
CA ALA A 15 5.29 -1.06 -3.05
C ALA A 15 4.06 -0.18 -3.26
N HIS A 16 2.97 -0.71 -3.82
CA HIS A 16 1.74 0.06 -4.03
C HIS A 16 1.05 0.43 -2.71
N VAL A 17 1.12 -0.44 -1.70
CA VAL A 17 0.63 -0.13 -0.34
C VAL A 17 1.49 0.96 0.29
N GLY A 18 2.82 0.84 0.21
CA GLY A 18 3.75 1.84 0.72
C GLY A 18 3.53 3.22 0.08
N ILE A 19 3.45 3.28 -1.24
CA ILE A 19 3.20 4.53 -1.99
C ILE A 19 1.89 5.20 -1.54
N ALA A 20 0.83 4.43 -1.25
CA ALA A 20 -0.42 4.98 -0.72
C ALA A 20 -0.25 5.59 0.69
N LEU A 21 0.56 4.98 1.57
CA LEU A 21 0.88 5.52 2.89
C LEU A 21 1.68 6.83 2.81
N LEU A 22 2.46 7.00 1.75
CA LEU A 22 3.16 8.27 1.43
C LEU A 22 2.23 9.32 0.83
N GLY A 23 0.93 9.06 0.70
CA GLY A 23 -0.04 9.95 0.07
C GLY A 23 0.09 10.01 -1.46
N VAL A 24 0.84 9.09 -2.07
CA VAL A 24 1.07 9.08 -3.51
C VAL A 24 0.12 8.09 -4.22
N GLY A 25 -0.28 8.43 -5.44
CA GLY A 25 -1.11 7.57 -6.27
C GLY A 25 -2.59 7.59 -5.91
N GLN A 26 -3.30 6.53 -6.31
CA GLN A 26 -4.76 6.43 -6.18
C GLN A 26 -5.16 5.32 -5.22
N VAL A 27 -6.18 5.53 -4.40
CA VAL A 27 -6.74 4.57 -3.45
C VAL A 27 -8.24 4.43 -3.63
N SER A 28 -8.78 3.27 -3.29
CA SER A 28 -10.22 3.13 -3.11
C SER A 28 -10.58 3.59 -1.71
N TYR A 29 -11.40 4.62 -1.61
CA TYR A 29 -11.84 5.21 -0.36
C TYR A 29 -13.34 5.51 -0.46
N ARG A 30 -14.13 4.97 0.48
CA ARG A 30 -15.61 5.10 0.52
C ARG A 30 -16.30 4.79 -0.80
N GLY A 31 -15.84 3.75 -1.51
CA GLY A 31 -16.42 3.32 -2.79
C GLY A 31 -15.97 4.13 -4.01
N HIS A 32 -15.16 5.17 -3.84
CA HIS A 32 -14.61 5.98 -4.93
C HIS A 32 -13.10 5.82 -5.08
N ILE A 33 -12.58 6.06 -6.28
CA ILE A 33 -11.14 6.13 -6.51
C ILE A 33 -10.73 7.60 -6.38
N VAL A 34 -9.88 7.88 -5.40
CA VAL A 34 -9.39 9.24 -5.09
C VAL A 34 -7.88 9.25 -4.92
N ALA A 35 -7.29 10.44 -4.89
CA ALA A 35 -5.87 10.58 -4.54
C ALA A 35 -5.61 10.10 -3.11
N ALA A 36 -4.51 9.39 -2.89
CA ALA A 36 -4.14 8.88 -1.57
C ALA A 36 -4.00 10.00 -0.53
N GLU A 37 -3.39 11.12 -0.91
CA GLU A 37 -3.30 12.32 -0.06
C GLU A 37 -4.67 12.86 0.37
N GLN A 38 -5.65 12.87 -0.53
CA GLN A 38 -7.00 13.33 -0.22
C GLN A 38 -7.67 12.39 0.80
N ALA A 39 -7.60 11.07 0.57
CA ALA A 39 -8.16 10.09 1.50
C ALA A 39 -7.53 10.18 2.90
N LEU A 40 -6.21 10.38 2.99
CA LEU A 40 -5.52 10.59 4.26
C LEU A 40 -6.01 11.87 4.96
N LYS A 41 -6.11 12.98 4.22
CA LYS A 41 -6.62 14.26 4.73
C LYS A 41 -8.05 14.16 5.26
N GLU A 42 -8.94 13.45 4.57
CA GLU A 42 -10.34 13.26 4.99
C GLU A 42 -10.46 12.46 6.30
N GLU A 43 -9.50 11.59 6.60
CA GLU A 43 -9.41 10.87 7.89
C GLU A 43 -8.54 11.61 8.93
N GLY A 44 -8.08 12.83 8.64
CA GLY A 44 -7.22 13.62 9.54
C GLY A 44 -5.81 13.06 9.71
N LEU A 45 -5.35 12.23 8.78
CA LEU A 45 -4.04 11.59 8.78
C LEU A 45 -3.05 12.36 7.90
N ALA A 46 -1.79 12.43 8.35
CA ALA A 46 -0.69 12.92 7.53
C ALA A 46 -0.03 11.75 6.78
N PRO A 47 0.51 11.98 5.57
CA PRO A 47 1.38 11.01 4.89
C PRO A 47 2.56 10.59 5.76
N VAL A 48 2.95 9.31 5.66
CA VAL A 48 4.11 8.78 6.39
C VAL A 48 5.39 9.36 5.80
N THR A 49 6.30 9.80 6.66
CA THR A 49 7.67 10.17 6.27
C THR A 49 8.58 8.97 6.51
N LEU A 50 9.25 8.49 5.46
CA LEU A 50 10.19 7.36 5.58
C LEU A 50 11.53 7.83 6.15
N GLY A 51 12.00 7.14 7.18
CA GLY A 51 13.38 7.21 7.65
C GLY A 51 14.29 6.26 6.87
N ALA A 52 15.54 6.16 7.32
CA ALA A 52 16.49 5.21 6.77
C ALA A 52 15.95 3.77 6.93
N LYS A 53 16.00 2.98 5.84
CA LYS A 53 15.56 1.57 5.75
C LYS A 53 14.05 1.32 5.75
N ASP A 54 13.19 2.29 6.11
CA ASP A 54 11.74 2.08 6.18
C ASP A 54 11.13 1.66 4.84
N GLY A 55 11.59 2.26 3.73
CA GLY A 55 11.13 1.87 2.40
C GLY A 55 11.44 0.41 2.08
N LEU A 56 12.60 -0.10 2.51
CA LEU A 56 12.93 -1.51 2.37
C LEU A 56 12.06 -2.37 3.30
N CYS A 57 11.87 -1.96 4.55
CA CYS A 57 11.00 -2.67 5.49
C CYS A 57 9.55 -2.80 4.99
N LEU A 58 9.03 -1.76 4.30
CA LEU A 58 7.69 -1.79 3.73
C LEU A 58 7.53 -2.80 2.61
N VAL A 59 8.57 -3.04 1.81
CA VAL A 59 8.50 -3.94 0.63
C VAL A 59 9.12 -5.31 0.84
N ASN A 60 9.96 -5.47 1.87
CA ASN A 60 10.72 -6.68 2.13
C ASN A 60 9.93 -7.63 3.03
N GLY A 61 9.26 -8.60 2.41
CA GLY A 61 8.51 -9.65 3.08
C GLY A 61 7.40 -10.21 2.19
N THR A 62 6.65 -11.19 2.70
CA THR A 62 5.52 -11.81 1.99
C THR A 62 4.15 -11.56 2.63
N PRO A 63 3.86 -10.38 3.21
CA PRO A 63 2.58 -10.16 3.91
C PRO A 63 1.37 -10.23 2.98
N CYS A 64 1.50 -9.86 1.70
CA CYS A 64 0.44 -10.03 0.72
C CYS A 64 0.06 -11.51 0.52
N MET A 65 1.05 -12.37 0.29
CA MET A 65 0.83 -13.83 0.16
C MET A 65 0.28 -14.41 1.47
N THR A 66 0.84 -14.02 2.61
CA THR A 66 0.38 -14.48 3.93
C THR A 66 -1.08 -14.11 4.17
N GLY A 67 -1.45 -12.84 3.93
CA GLY A 67 -2.82 -12.37 4.08
C GLY A 67 -3.80 -13.06 3.13
N LEU A 68 -3.42 -13.25 1.86
CA LEU A 68 -4.24 -14.00 0.90
C LEU A 68 -4.42 -15.46 1.34
N SER A 69 -3.37 -16.13 1.81
CA SER A 69 -3.46 -17.50 2.32
C SER A 69 -4.36 -17.61 3.54
N CYS A 70 -4.30 -16.65 4.47
CA CYS A 70 -5.19 -16.62 5.64
C CYS A 70 -6.67 -16.44 5.28
N LEU A 71 -6.99 -15.80 4.14
CA LEU A 71 -8.37 -15.66 3.65
C LEU A 71 -8.85 -16.86 2.85
N ALA A 72 -7.92 -17.69 2.35
CA ALA A 72 -8.22 -18.83 1.48
C ALA A 72 -8.50 -20.13 2.26
N ILE A 73 -8.03 -20.22 3.50
CA ILE A 73 -8.30 -21.32 4.44
C ILE A 73 -9.51 -21.02 5.31
#